data_AF-A0A6I9PQE8-F1
#
_entry.id   AF-A0A6I9PQE8-F1
#
_cell.length_a   1.000
_cell.length_b   1.000
_cell.length_c   1.000
_cell.angle_alpha   90.00
_cell.angle_beta   90.00
_cell.angle_gamma   90.00
#
_symmetry.space_group_name_H-M   'P 1'
#
loop_
_entity.id
_entity.type
_entity.pdbx_description
1 polymer ?
#
loop_
_entity_poly.entity_id
_entity_poly.type
_entity_poly.pdbx_seq_one_letter_code
_entity_poly.pdbx_strand_id
1 'polypeptide(L)'
;MSFLPCAGKTELLYHLLSRCLLPLSAGGLEVDVVFMDTDYSLDMLRLVSILDSRLNAARSSSSSGSDEELLGSCLSRLLVVHCSSSSQLLLTLHFLETTLTSRPRVALLLIDSISAFYWPDRCEGGTSITKQEEKLSKCAELLGRLLRDYRITVFATCHAIRRNYSGPSSFSSSSSSSSSSDIDRPYLCRPWQRLVTHRLLCSRQETTNMAANNNREPKRRQMFTVHCTSSSSSSSSSKTKSYRSSSFCITDAGVEFI
;
A
#
# COMPACT_ATOMS: atom_id res chain seq x y z
N MET A 1 14.53 18.45 10.54
CA MET A 1 14.63 17.60 9.33
C MET A 1 13.23 17.03 9.08
N SER A 2 12.47 17.71 8.23
CA SER A 2 11.03 17.53 8.02
C SER A 2 10.77 16.31 7.13
N PHE A 3 10.48 15.17 7.74
CA PHE A 3 9.98 13.99 7.03
C PHE A 3 8.49 14.18 6.78
N LEU A 4 8.15 14.54 5.53
CA LEU A 4 6.75 14.73 5.15
C LEU A 4 6.06 13.36 5.02
N PRO A 5 4.85 13.20 5.60
CA PRO A 5 4.04 11.97 5.57
C PRO A 5 3.56 11.52 4.16
N CYS A 6 4.04 12.14 3.09
CA CYS A 6 3.47 12.04 1.75
C CYS A 6 4.44 11.37 0.78
N ALA A 7 4.71 10.07 0.92
CA ALA A 7 5.55 9.31 -0.02
C ALA A 7 4.80 8.85 -1.29
N GLY A 8 3.59 9.37 -1.54
CA GLY A 8 2.77 9.00 -2.72
C GLY A 8 2.20 7.58 -2.68
N LYS A 9 2.19 6.90 -1.52
CA LYS A 9 1.73 5.51 -1.40
C LYS A 9 0.25 5.36 -1.77
N THR A 10 -0.61 6.21 -1.24
CA THR A 10 -2.05 6.20 -1.56
C THR A 10 -2.29 6.55 -3.03
N GLU A 11 -1.49 7.44 -3.63
CA GLU A 11 -1.55 7.72 -5.08
C GLU A 11 -1.16 6.50 -5.94
N LEU A 12 -0.19 5.69 -5.49
CA LEU A 12 0.09 4.40 -6.13
C LEU A 12 -1.08 3.43 -5.98
N LEU A 13 -1.80 3.43 -4.85
CA LEU A 13 -3.03 2.65 -4.71
C LEU A 13 -4.13 3.15 -5.66
N TYR A 14 -4.30 4.46 -5.83
CA TYR A 14 -5.22 5.01 -6.84
C TYR A 14 -4.83 4.59 -8.25
N HIS A 15 -3.53 4.57 -8.56
CA HIS A 15 -3.05 4.05 -9.84
C HIS A 15 -3.45 2.58 -10.04
N LEU A 16 -3.23 1.73 -9.04
CA LEU A 16 -3.64 0.31 -9.10
C LEU A 16 -5.16 0.17 -9.24
N LEU A 17 -5.94 0.92 -8.45
CA LEU A 17 -7.39 0.97 -8.54
C LEU A 17 -7.84 1.35 -9.95
N SER A 18 -7.32 2.45 -10.50
CA SER A 18 -7.69 2.90 -11.85
C SER A 18 -7.41 1.81 -12.89
N ARG A 19 -6.25 1.16 -12.85
CA ARG A 19 -5.92 0.05 -13.77
C ARG A 19 -6.85 -1.15 -13.59
N CYS A 20 -7.31 -1.44 -12.38
CA CYS A 20 -8.17 -2.61 -12.14
C CYS A 20 -9.64 -2.34 -12.52
N LEU A 21 -10.15 -1.16 -12.19
CA LEU A 21 -11.56 -0.82 -12.36
C LEU A 21 -11.92 -0.43 -13.80
N LEU A 22 -10.98 0.15 -14.55
CA LEU A 22 -11.21 0.61 -15.92
C LEU A 22 -11.47 -0.54 -16.91
N PRO A 23 -12.22 -0.27 -18.00
CA PRO A 23 -12.47 -1.23 -19.06
C PRO A 23 -11.20 -1.62 -19.82
N LEU A 24 -11.18 -2.81 -20.43
CA LEU A 24 -10.08 -3.26 -21.27
C LEU A 24 -9.80 -2.30 -22.44
N SER A 25 -10.86 -1.69 -22.99
CA SER A 25 -10.76 -0.67 -24.04
C SER A 25 -10.02 0.60 -23.61
N ALA A 26 -10.00 0.91 -22.30
CA ALA A 26 -9.25 2.01 -21.72
C ALA A 26 -7.89 1.57 -21.12
N GLY A 27 -7.46 0.33 -21.41
CA GLY A 27 -6.22 -0.24 -20.88
C GLY A 27 -6.29 -0.67 -19.41
N GLY A 28 -7.50 -0.89 -18.88
CA GLY A 28 -7.74 -1.47 -17.57
C GLY A 28 -7.86 -3.00 -17.59
N LEU A 29 -8.21 -3.60 -16.45
CA LEU A 29 -8.29 -5.06 -16.26
C LEU A 29 -9.71 -5.58 -16.01
N GLU A 30 -10.67 -4.69 -15.74
CA GLU A 30 -12.06 -5.07 -15.52
C GLU A 30 -12.32 -6.04 -14.36
N VAL A 31 -11.54 -5.94 -13.29
CA VAL A 31 -11.62 -6.83 -12.12
C VAL A 31 -12.22 -6.14 -10.90
N ASP A 32 -12.84 -6.94 -10.03
CA ASP A 32 -13.37 -6.43 -8.77
C ASP A 32 -12.23 -6.26 -7.75
N VAL A 33 -12.29 -5.16 -7.00
CA VAL A 33 -11.28 -4.77 -6.02
C VAL A 33 -11.92 -4.52 -4.68
N VAL A 34 -11.31 -5.04 -3.61
CA VAL A 34 -11.66 -4.70 -2.23
C VAL A 34 -10.62 -3.74 -1.69
N PHE A 35 -11.06 -2.58 -1.19
CA PHE A 35 -10.20 -1.60 -0.53
C PHE A 35 -10.54 -1.54 0.96
N MET A 36 -9.61 -1.98 1.80
CA MET A 36 -9.68 -1.85 3.25
C MET A 36 -8.94 -0.60 3.69
N ASP A 37 -9.72 0.43 4.04
CA ASP A 37 -9.20 1.69 4.52
C ASP A 37 -9.17 1.68 6.05
N THR A 38 -7.98 1.76 6.63
CA THR A 38 -7.80 1.81 8.09
C THR A 38 -7.39 3.17 8.60
N ASP A 39 -6.88 4.04 7.71
CA ASP A 39 -6.39 5.38 8.05
C ASP A 39 -7.32 6.50 7.55
N TYR A 40 -8.46 6.13 6.94
CA TYR A 40 -9.42 7.05 6.33
C TYR A 40 -8.75 7.97 5.29
N SER A 41 -7.76 7.41 4.57
CA SER A 41 -6.96 8.11 3.57
C SER A 41 -7.61 8.13 2.18
N LEU A 42 -8.66 7.32 1.98
CA LEU A 42 -9.33 7.20 0.69
C LEU A 42 -10.20 8.44 0.42
N ASP A 43 -9.82 9.17 -0.63
CA ASP A 43 -10.57 10.25 -1.22
C ASP A 43 -11.25 9.74 -2.50
N MET A 44 -12.57 9.51 -2.41
CA MET A 44 -13.37 9.06 -3.53
C MET A 44 -13.44 10.09 -4.67
N LEU A 45 -13.38 11.39 -4.37
CA LEU A 45 -13.40 12.44 -5.39
C LEU A 45 -12.10 12.40 -6.20
N ARG A 46 -10.96 12.21 -5.52
CA ARG A 46 -9.67 12.01 -6.16
C ARG A 46 -9.68 10.77 -7.08
N LEU A 47 -10.22 9.64 -6.62
CA LEU A 47 -10.34 8.43 -7.43
C LEU A 47 -11.22 8.65 -8.66
N VAL A 48 -12.39 9.28 -8.48
CA VAL A 48 -13.33 9.58 -9.56
C VAL A 48 -12.69 10.48 -10.62
N SER A 49 -11.99 11.54 -10.19
CA SER A 49 -11.27 12.44 -11.11
C SER A 49 -10.20 11.70 -11.92
N ILE A 50 -9.47 10.77 -11.31
CA ILE A 50 -8.47 9.94 -12.01
C ILE A 50 -9.16 9.02 -13.02
N LEU A 51 -10.26 8.35 -12.64
CA LEU A 51 -11.00 7.45 -13.54
C LEU A 51 -11.56 8.20 -14.74
N ASP A 52 -12.21 9.34 -14.50
CA ASP A 52 -12.79 10.19 -15.54
C ASP A 52 -11.72 10.69 -16.54
N SER A 53 -10.59 11.20 -16.03
CA SER A 53 -9.48 11.64 -16.87
C SER A 53 -8.93 10.51 -17.77
N ARG A 54 -8.84 9.28 -17.24
CA ARG A 54 -8.34 8.12 -18.00
C ARG A 54 -9.34 7.62 -19.03
N LEU A 55 -10.63 7.61 -18.70
CA LEU A 55 -11.70 7.28 -19.65
C LEU A 55 -11.72 8.29 -20.81
N ASN A 56 -11.62 9.58 -20.50
CA ASN A 56 -11.59 10.65 -21.51
C ASN A 56 -10.36 10.55 -22.43
N ALA A 57 -9.19 10.21 -21.88
CA ALA A 57 -7.98 10.03 -22.67
C ALA A 57 -8.09 8.84 -23.66
N ALA A 58 -8.72 7.73 -23.25
CA ALA A 58 -8.89 6.55 -24.10
C ALA A 58 -9.90 6.76 -25.26
N ARG A 59 -10.79 7.75 -25.15
CA ARG A 59 -11.92 7.98 -26.08
C ARG A 59 -11.61 8.89 -27.26
N SER A 60 -10.34 9.08 -27.60
CA SER A 60 -9.94 9.84 -28.80
C SER A 60 -10.39 9.18 -30.13
N SER A 61 -11.11 8.05 -30.08
CA SER A 61 -11.87 7.50 -31.20
C SER A 61 -13.15 6.76 -30.73
N SER A 62 -14.33 7.29 -31.10
CA SER A 62 -15.59 6.56 -31.32
C SER A 62 -16.23 5.71 -30.18
N SER A 63 -16.79 6.32 -29.13
CA SER A 63 -17.86 5.65 -28.37
C SER A 63 -18.92 6.63 -27.83
N SER A 64 -20.18 6.18 -27.88
CA SER A 64 -21.42 6.94 -27.68
C SER A 64 -22.17 6.53 -26.40
N GLY A 65 -21.45 6.11 -25.37
CA GLY A 65 -22.02 5.85 -24.04
C GLY A 65 -21.94 7.10 -23.17
N SER A 66 -22.91 7.33 -22.28
CA SER A 66 -22.86 8.42 -21.31
C SER A 66 -21.69 8.17 -20.33
N ASP A 67 -20.90 9.22 -20.06
CA ASP A 67 -19.69 9.08 -19.26
C ASP A 67 -20.00 8.63 -17.83
N GLU A 68 -21.17 9.01 -17.31
CA GLU A 68 -21.66 8.60 -16.00
C GLU A 68 -21.95 7.10 -15.89
N GLU A 69 -22.49 6.46 -16.93
CA GLU A 69 -22.77 5.02 -16.91
C GLU A 69 -21.48 4.20 -16.86
N LEU A 70 -20.45 4.61 -17.61
CA LEU A 70 -19.17 3.94 -17.62
C LEU A 70 -18.42 4.13 -16.30
N LEU A 71 -18.41 5.36 -15.78
CA LEU A 71 -17.85 5.64 -14.47
C LEU A 71 -18.56 4.84 -13.37
N GLY A 72 -19.90 4.81 -13.40
CA GLY A 72 -20.72 4.01 -12.49
C GLY A 72 -20.41 2.51 -12.59
N SER A 73 -20.20 1.99 -13.80
CA SER A 73 -19.79 0.60 -14.02
C SER A 73 -18.35 0.31 -13.55
N CYS A 74 -17.45 1.29 -13.57
CA CYS A 74 -16.11 1.13 -13.01
C CYS A 74 -16.18 1.09 -11.47
N LEU A 75 -16.95 2.00 -10.87
CA LEU A 75 -17.09 2.11 -9.41
C LEU A 75 -17.86 0.94 -8.80
N SER A 76 -18.81 0.31 -9.52
CA SER A 76 -19.54 -0.85 -9.02
C SER A 76 -18.66 -2.08 -8.74
N ARG A 77 -17.45 -2.11 -9.30
CA ARG A 77 -16.42 -3.14 -9.09
C ARG A 77 -15.57 -2.88 -7.84
N LEU A 78 -15.69 -1.71 -7.22
CA LEU A 78 -14.95 -1.33 -6.02
C LEU A 78 -15.81 -1.55 -4.77
N LEU A 79 -15.34 -2.39 -3.86
CA LEU A 79 -15.87 -2.52 -2.50
C LEU A 79 -14.94 -1.82 -1.52
N VAL A 80 -15.38 -0.71 -0.93
CA VAL A 80 -14.63 0.00 0.12
C VAL A 80 -15.15 -0.42 1.49
N VAL A 81 -14.23 -0.77 2.40
CA VAL A 81 -14.53 -1.07 3.79
C VAL A 81 -13.61 -0.27 4.70
N HIS A 82 -14.21 0.58 5.54
CA HIS A 82 -13.46 1.33 6.55
C HIS A 82 -13.35 0.52 7.84
N CYS A 83 -12.14 0.35 8.35
CA CYS A 83 -11.87 -0.33 9.62
C CYS A 83 -11.32 0.68 10.63
N SER A 84 -11.95 0.75 11.81
CA SER A 84 -11.54 1.67 12.89
C SER A 84 -10.65 1.02 13.96
N SER A 85 -10.52 -0.31 13.93
CA SER A 85 -9.70 -1.08 14.86
C SER A 85 -9.16 -2.36 14.23
N SER A 86 -8.12 -2.93 14.85
CA SER A 86 -7.54 -4.22 14.49
C SER A 86 -8.55 -5.38 14.62
N SER A 87 -9.45 -5.31 15.61
CA SER A 87 -10.56 -6.27 15.76
C SER A 87 -11.54 -6.18 14.58
N GLN A 88 -11.90 -4.97 14.14
CA GLN A 88 -12.79 -4.79 12.99
C GLN A 88 -12.12 -5.30 11.71
N LEU A 89 -10.83 -5.02 11.50
CA LEU A 89 -10.07 -5.55 10.37
C LEU A 89 -10.08 -7.08 10.35
N LEU A 90 -9.85 -7.73 11.51
CA LEU A 90 -9.88 -9.19 11.61
C LEU A 90 -11.26 -9.77 11.26
N LEU A 91 -12.34 -9.17 11.76
CA LEU A 91 -13.71 -9.58 11.44
C LEU A 91 -14.03 -9.37 9.95
N THR A 92 -13.60 -8.25 9.37
CA THR A 92 -13.75 -7.98 7.93
C THR A 92 -13.01 -9.02 7.09
N LEU A 93 -11.80 -9.43 7.48
CA LEU A 93 -11.07 -10.49 6.78
C LEU A 93 -11.79 -11.85 6.87
N HIS A 94 -12.47 -12.15 7.99
CA HIS A 94 -13.31 -13.35 8.07
C HIS A 94 -14.52 -13.27 7.13
N PHE A 95 -15.18 -12.11 7.08
CA PHE A 95 -16.30 -11.90 6.15
C PHE A 95 -15.84 -11.89 4.67
N LEU A 96 -14.60 -11.46 4.42
CA LEU A 96 -14.01 -11.47 3.09
C LEU A 96 -13.98 -12.88 2.50
N GLU A 97 -13.73 -13.93 3.29
CA GLU A 97 -13.77 -15.33 2.84
C GLU A 97 -15.11 -15.67 2.16
N THR A 98 -16.22 -15.23 2.77
CA THR A 98 -17.57 -15.42 2.21
C THR A 98 -17.78 -14.57 0.96
N THR A 99 -17.23 -13.36 0.95
CA THR A 99 -17.31 -12.44 -0.20
C THR A 99 -16.54 -12.99 -1.40
N LEU A 100 -15.33 -13.51 -1.21
CA LEU A 100 -14.51 -14.10 -2.27
C LEU A 100 -15.17 -15.36 -2.86
N THR A 101 -15.84 -16.14 -2.01
CA THR A 101 -16.60 -17.32 -2.46
C THR A 101 -17.81 -16.93 -3.32
N SER A 102 -18.50 -15.85 -2.97
CA SER A 102 -19.67 -15.37 -3.72
C SER A 102 -19.33 -14.50 -4.94
N ARG A 103 -18.15 -13.86 -4.94
CA ARG A 103 -17.68 -12.96 -6.00
C ARG A 103 -16.33 -13.43 -6.55
N PRO A 104 -16.30 -14.39 -7.48
CA PRO A 104 -15.05 -14.93 -8.02
C PRO A 104 -14.26 -13.93 -8.89
N ARG A 105 -14.85 -12.78 -9.22
CA ARG A 105 -14.18 -11.70 -9.99
C ARG A 105 -13.26 -10.83 -9.14
N VAL A 106 -13.31 -10.96 -7.80
CA VAL A 106 -12.41 -10.24 -6.90
C VAL A 106 -11.00 -10.80 -7.05
N ALA A 107 -10.11 -10.01 -7.62
CA ALA A 107 -8.73 -10.41 -7.88
C ALA A 107 -7.71 -9.64 -7.03
N LEU A 108 -8.11 -8.49 -6.47
CA LEU A 108 -7.22 -7.57 -5.76
C LEU A 108 -7.82 -7.14 -4.42
N LEU A 109 -7.02 -7.25 -3.37
CA LEU A 109 -7.26 -6.66 -2.06
C LEU A 109 -6.21 -5.59 -1.78
N LEU A 110 -6.65 -4.38 -1.49
CA LEU A 110 -5.81 -3.26 -1.07
C LEU A 110 -6.04 -2.98 0.41
N ILE A 111 -4.98 -2.76 1.18
CA ILE A 111 -5.05 -2.38 2.60
C ILE A 111 -4.20 -1.12 2.83
N ASP A 112 -4.85 -0.02 3.18
CA ASP A 112 -4.19 1.26 3.50
C ASP A 112 -4.56 1.71 4.93
N SER A 113 -3.74 1.47 5.95
CA SER A 113 -2.46 0.77 6.03
C SER A 113 -2.50 -0.37 7.07
N ILE A 114 -1.70 -1.42 6.88
CA ILE A 114 -1.59 -2.51 7.88
C ILE A 114 -0.93 -2.06 9.20
N SER A 115 -0.41 -0.83 9.22
CA SER A 115 0.25 -0.17 10.33
C SER A 115 -0.66 0.69 11.21
N ALA A 116 -1.89 0.98 10.79
CA ALA A 116 -2.74 1.94 11.49
C ALA A 116 -2.91 1.62 12.98
N PHE A 117 -3.10 0.34 13.31
CA PHE A 117 -3.43 -0.11 14.66
C PHE A 117 -2.23 -0.52 15.53
N TYR A 118 -1.00 -0.36 15.05
CA TYR A 118 0.18 -0.83 15.79
C TYR A 118 0.32 -0.21 17.19
N TRP A 119 0.16 1.12 17.30
CA TRP A 119 0.28 1.79 18.59
C TRP A 119 -0.89 1.45 19.53
N PRO A 120 -2.16 1.50 19.06
CA PRO A 120 -3.30 1.03 19.85
C PRO A 120 -3.12 -0.41 20.39
N ASP A 121 -2.77 -1.36 19.54
CA ASP A 121 -2.63 -2.77 19.92
C ASP A 121 -1.49 -2.98 20.93
N ARG A 122 -0.41 -2.20 20.80
CA ARG A 122 0.72 -2.19 21.73
C ARG A 122 0.32 -1.70 23.12
N CYS A 123 -0.47 -0.62 23.18
CA CYS A 123 -0.97 -0.09 24.44
C CYS A 123 -1.90 -1.09 25.15
N GLU A 124 -2.73 -1.81 24.39
CA GLU A 124 -3.65 -2.84 24.92
C GLU A 124 -2.91 -4.09 25.41
N GLY A 125 -1.85 -4.51 24.72
CA GLY A 125 -1.09 -5.73 25.04
C GLY A 125 -0.21 -5.66 26.30
N GLY A 126 -0.05 -4.47 26.91
CA GLY A 126 0.75 -4.27 28.12
C GLY A 126 2.22 -4.67 27.93
N THR A 127 2.78 -5.45 28.86
CA THR A 127 4.19 -5.90 28.80
C THR A 127 4.39 -7.14 27.91
N SER A 128 3.31 -7.82 27.50
CA SER A 128 3.40 -9.05 26.73
C SER A 128 3.42 -8.76 25.23
N ILE A 129 4.58 -8.94 24.62
CA ILE A 129 4.77 -8.83 23.17
C ILE A 129 3.77 -9.70 22.39
N THR A 130 3.47 -10.90 22.87
CA THR A 130 2.54 -11.81 22.22
C THR A 130 1.14 -11.21 22.14
N LYS A 131 0.68 -10.54 23.21
CA LYS A 131 -0.61 -9.86 23.23
C LYS A 131 -0.60 -8.60 22.35
N GLN A 132 0.50 -7.85 22.35
CA GLN A 132 0.66 -6.66 21.51
C GLN A 132 0.56 -6.96 20.00
N GLU A 133 1.04 -8.14 19.56
CA GLU A 133 1.04 -8.54 18.15
C GLU A 133 -0.08 -9.55 17.80
N GLU A 134 -0.93 -9.92 18.76
CA GLU A 134 -1.90 -11.02 18.60
C GLU A 134 -2.88 -10.78 17.45
N LYS A 135 -3.52 -9.62 17.42
CA LYS A 135 -4.53 -9.29 16.40
C LYS A 135 -3.91 -9.21 15.01
N LEU A 136 -2.76 -8.53 14.90
CA LEU A 136 -2.01 -8.45 13.65
C LEU A 136 -1.52 -9.83 13.16
N SER A 137 -1.10 -10.71 14.07
CA SER A 137 -0.73 -12.10 13.76
C SER A 137 -1.91 -12.89 13.20
N LYS A 138 -3.07 -12.81 13.85
CA LYS A 138 -4.31 -13.47 13.38
C LYS A 138 -4.73 -12.96 11.99
N CYS A 139 -4.66 -11.65 11.76
CA CYS A 139 -4.92 -11.07 10.44
C CYS A 139 -3.97 -11.64 9.37
N ALA A 140 -2.69 -11.77 9.69
CA ALA A 140 -1.70 -12.35 8.78
C ALA A 140 -2.03 -13.81 8.46
N GLU A 141 -2.29 -14.63 9.49
CA GLU A 141 -2.56 -16.05 9.32
C GLU A 141 -3.80 -16.28 8.46
N LEU A 142 -4.86 -15.51 8.70
CA LEU A 142 -6.09 -15.56 7.90
C LEU A 142 -5.83 -15.12 6.46
N LEU A 143 -5.12 -14.00 6.27
CA LEU A 143 -4.76 -13.52 4.93
C LEU A 143 -3.91 -14.56 4.17
N GLY A 144 -3.00 -15.24 4.86
CA GLY A 144 -2.21 -16.33 4.30
C GLY A 144 -3.06 -17.52 3.83
N ARG A 145 -4.17 -17.82 4.51
CA ARG A 145 -5.15 -18.81 4.04
C ARG A 145 -5.88 -18.30 2.79
N LEU A 146 -6.42 -17.08 2.84
CA LEU A 146 -7.17 -16.49 1.72
C LEU A 146 -6.33 -16.40 0.44
N LEU A 147 -5.05 -16.01 0.56
CA LEU A 147 -4.10 -15.96 -0.55
C LEU A 147 -3.89 -17.33 -1.22
N ARG A 148 -3.83 -18.40 -0.42
CA ARG A 148 -3.64 -19.77 -0.94
C ARG A 148 -4.90 -20.33 -1.58
N ASP A 149 -6.05 -20.10 -0.94
CA ASP A 149 -7.30 -20.77 -1.30
C ASP A 149 -8.00 -20.06 -2.48
N TYR A 150 -7.95 -18.72 -2.52
CA TYR A 150 -8.67 -17.92 -3.54
C TYR A 150 -7.76 -17.30 -4.61
N ARG A 151 -6.42 -17.45 -4.48
CA ARG A 151 -5.43 -16.90 -5.42
C ARG A 151 -5.59 -15.40 -5.73
N ILE A 152 -6.04 -14.63 -4.74
CA ILE A 152 -6.12 -13.17 -4.84
C ILE A 152 -4.73 -12.53 -4.69
N THR A 153 -4.57 -11.33 -5.23
CA THR A 153 -3.38 -10.49 -5.00
C THR A 153 -3.65 -9.49 -3.89
N VAL A 154 -2.69 -9.27 -3.00
CA VAL A 154 -2.82 -8.30 -1.90
C VAL A 154 -1.71 -7.26 -2.00
N PHE A 155 -2.10 -5.98 -1.97
CA PHE A 155 -1.19 -4.87 -1.73
C PHE A 155 -1.54 -4.21 -0.41
N ALA A 156 -0.53 -4.01 0.43
CA ALA A 156 -0.67 -3.36 1.71
C ALA A 156 0.34 -2.23 1.84
N THR A 157 -0.09 -1.08 2.33
CA THR A 157 0.82 0.00 2.71
C THR A 157 1.19 -0.14 4.17
N CYS A 158 2.37 0.36 4.51
CA CYS A 158 2.84 0.44 5.88
C CYS A 158 3.51 1.80 6.09
N HIS A 159 3.19 2.46 7.19
CA HIS A 159 3.83 3.68 7.64
C HIS A 159 5.31 3.44 7.94
N ALA A 160 6.14 4.42 7.60
CA ALA A 160 7.55 4.40 7.95
C ALA A 160 7.69 4.88 9.40
N ILE A 161 7.60 3.95 10.35
CA ILE A 161 7.81 4.29 11.76
C ILE A 161 9.29 4.25 12.06
N ARG A 162 9.92 5.42 12.06
CA ARG A 162 11.25 5.60 12.61
C ARG A 162 11.14 5.55 14.14
N ARG A 163 11.84 4.61 14.76
CA ARG A 163 12.15 4.74 16.19
C ARG A 163 13.19 5.85 16.32
N ASN A 164 12.78 7.01 16.85
CA ASN A 164 13.73 8.04 17.26
C ASN A 164 14.56 7.48 18.42
N TYR A 165 15.76 6.98 18.13
CA TYR A 165 16.80 6.86 19.15
C TYR A 165 17.52 8.20 19.26
N SER A 166 16.92 9.12 20.02
CA SER A 166 17.67 10.15 20.73
C SER A 166 17.66 9.77 22.21
N GLY A 167 18.38 8.70 22.54
CA GLY A 167 18.74 8.42 23.93
C GLY A 167 19.96 9.28 24.29
N PRO A 168 20.02 9.86 25.51
CA PRO A 168 21.17 10.62 25.94
C PRO A 168 22.38 9.67 26.01
N SER A 169 23.45 10.01 25.30
CA SER A 169 24.77 9.43 25.52
C SER A 169 25.28 9.91 26.88
N SER A 170 24.86 9.25 27.96
CA SER A 170 25.46 9.39 29.29
C SER A 170 26.10 8.06 29.68
N PHE A 171 27.42 8.09 29.73
CA PHE A 171 28.32 7.19 30.44
C PHE A 171 27.65 6.40 31.59
N SER A 172 27.70 5.08 31.54
CA SER A 172 27.99 4.23 32.71
C SER A 172 28.20 2.78 32.29
N SER A 173 29.40 2.30 32.54
CA SER A 173 29.80 0.90 32.55
C SER A 173 29.15 0.16 33.73
N SER A 174 28.44 -0.94 33.45
CA SER A 174 28.46 -2.16 34.29
C SER A 174 27.65 -3.28 33.64
N SER A 175 28.19 -4.48 33.78
CA SER A 175 27.85 -5.75 33.16
C SER A 175 26.66 -6.47 33.80
N SER A 176 25.72 -6.95 32.98
CA SER A 176 25.07 -8.27 33.15
C SER A 176 24.10 -8.59 32.00
N SER A 177 24.50 -9.56 31.17
CA SER A 177 23.71 -10.55 30.41
C SER A 177 22.25 -10.29 29.99
N SER A 178 22.03 -10.48 28.67
CA SER A 178 20.82 -10.95 27.97
C SER A 178 19.69 -9.98 27.63
N SER A 179 19.82 -9.29 26.47
CA SER A 179 18.75 -9.13 25.47
C SER A 179 19.20 -8.28 24.26
N SER A 180 20.25 -8.72 23.56
CA SER A 180 20.65 -8.10 22.29
C SER A 180 19.66 -8.47 21.17
N SER A 181 18.47 -7.85 21.11
CA SER A 181 17.60 -7.96 19.92
C SER A 181 16.53 -6.88 19.74
N ASP A 182 16.54 -5.77 20.49
CA ASP A 182 15.48 -4.74 20.33
C ASP A 182 15.78 -3.67 19.27
N ILE A 183 17.01 -3.60 18.76
CA ILE A 183 17.48 -2.51 17.88
C ILE A 183 16.97 -2.65 16.43
N ASP A 184 16.65 -3.87 15.98
CA ASP A 184 16.30 -4.18 14.58
C ASP A 184 14.90 -4.79 14.40
N ARG A 185 14.01 -4.61 15.39
CA ARG A 185 12.73 -5.34 15.36
C ARG A 185 11.83 -4.82 14.22
N PRO A 186 11.47 -5.68 13.24
CA PRO A 186 10.62 -5.25 12.15
C PRO A 186 9.24 -4.88 12.68
N TYR A 187 8.67 -3.85 12.07
CA TYR A 187 7.39 -3.27 12.47
C TYR A 187 6.20 -4.25 12.35
N LEU A 188 6.29 -5.18 11.40
CA LEU A 188 5.31 -6.23 11.18
C LEU A 188 5.67 -7.48 11.96
N CYS A 189 4.68 -8.19 12.48
CA CYS A 189 4.89 -9.48 13.13
C CYS A 189 5.48 -10.52 12.16
N ARG A 190 6.07 -11.59 12.71
CA ARG A 190 6.75 -12.63 11.90
C ARG A 190 5.84 -13.27 10.84
N PRO A 191 4.55 -13.57 11.11
CA PRO A 191 3.64 -14.10 10.08
C PRO A 191 3.47 -13.16 8.88
N TRP A 192 3.27 -11.86 9.10
CA TRP A 192 3.19 -10.88 8.01
C TRP A 192 4.46 -10.87 7.16
N GLN A 193 5.64 -10.86 7.81
CA GLN A 193 6.90 -10.87 7.07
C GLN A 193 7.07 -12.08 6.14
N ARG A 194 6.47 -13.23 6.49
CA ARG A 194 6.52 -14.45 5.67
C ARG A 194 5.61 -14.37 4.45
N LEU A 195 4.53 -13.60 4.52
CA LEU A 195 3.59 -13.41 3.40
C LEU A 195 4.11 -12.41 2.37
N VAL A 196 5.00 -11.50 2.78
CA VAL A 196 5.53 -10.46 1.90
C VAL A 196 6.48 -11.07 0.88
N THR A 197 6.03 -11.09 -0.38
CA THR A 197 6.83 -11.53 -1.54
C THR A 197 7.66 -10.40 -2.14
N HIS A 198 7.09 -9.19 -2.14
CA HIS A 198 7.65 -7.99 -2.75
C HIS A 198 7.57 -6.82 -1.76
N ARG A 199 8.64 -6.04 -1.64
CA ARG A 199 8.64 -4.80 -0.86
C ARG A 199 8.92 -3.61 -1.75
N LEU A 200 7.99 -2.67 -1.76
CA LEU A 200 8.09 -1.38 -2.46
C LEU A 200 8.44 -0.29 -1.45
N LEU A 201 9.63 0.30 -1.59
CA LEU A 201 10.08 1.43 -0.79
C LEU A 201 9.88 2.70 -1.61
N CYS A 202 8.93 3.53 -1.20
CA CYS A 202 8.65 4.81 -1.84
C CYS A 202 9.46 5.91 -1.13
N SER A 203 10.27 6.64 -1.88
CA SER A 203 10.97 7.84 -1.43
C SER A 203 10.51 9.03 -2.26
N ARG A 204 10.41 10.19 -1.61
CA ARG A 204 10.18 11.45 -2.30
C ARG A 204 11.53 12.10 -2.58
N GLN A 205 11.79 12.42 -3.84
CA GLN A 205 12.98 13.14 -4.24
C GLN A 205 12.67 14.64 -4.20
N GLU A 206 13.46 15.40 -3.44
CA GLU A 206 13.41 16.86 -3.48
C GLU A 206 14.12 17.32 -4.75
N THR A 207 13.41 18.02 -5.64
CA THR A 207 14.01 18.58 -6.86
C THR A 207 15.00 19.67 -6.47
N THR A 208 16.29 19.46 -6.72
CA THR A 208 17.28 20.54 -6.73
C THR A 208 17.07 21.37 -8.00
N ASN A 209 16.95 22.69 -7.83
CA ASN A 209 16.77 23.63 -8.93
C ASN A 209 17.96 23.53 -9.90
N MET A 210 17.82 22.85 -11.04
CA MET A 210 18.72 23.09 -12.16
C MET A 210 18.27 24.38 -12.85
N ALA A 211 19.24 25.29 -13.01
CA ALA A 211 19.05 26.67 -13.42
C ALA A 211 18.13 26.80 -14.65
N ALA A 212 17.16 27.70 -14.53
CA ALA A 212 16.28 28.11 -15.60
C ALA A 212 17.11 28.70 -16.74
N ASN A 213 16.98 28.13 -17.94
CA ASN A 213 17.22 28.87 -19.17
C ASN A 213 15.90 28.98 -19.92
N ASN A 214 15.42 30.21 -20.02
CA ASN A 214 14.30 30.71 -20.82
C ASN A 214 12.84 30.40 -20.39
N ASN A 215 12.22 31.42 -19.78
CA ASN A 215 10.81 31.86 -19.92
C ASN A 215 9.68 30.80 -19.89
N ARG A 216 9.80 29.76 -19.07
CA ARG A 216 8.63 29.01 -18.56
C ARG A 216 8.80 28.82 -17.07
N GLU A 217 7.80 29.22 -16.28
CA GLU A 217 7.77 28.93 -14.85
C GLU A 217 8.03 27.43 -14.64
N PRO A 218 9.00 27.04 -13.80
CA PRO A 218 9.23 25.64 -13.51
C PRO A 218 8.02 25.12 -12.74
N LYS A 219 7.13 24.37 -13.41
CA LYS A 219 6.15 23.53 -12.71
C LYS A 219 6.94 22.59 -11.80
N ARG A 220 6.97 22.88 -10.50
CA ARG A 220 7.58 22.03 -9.46
C ARG A 220 6.87 20.68 -9.47
N ARG A 221 7.34 19.74 -10.28
CA ARG A 221 6.86 18.35 -10.27
C ARG A 221 7.61 17.62 -9.17
N GLN A 222 6.90 17.27 -8.10
CA GLN A 222 7.44 16.38 -7.08
C GLN A 222 7.67 15.01 -7.71
N MET A 223 8.93 14.55 -7.68
CA MET A 223 9.31 13.25 -8.22
C MET A 223 9.41 12.24 -7.07
N PHE A 224 8.92 11.05 -7.32
CA PHE A 224 8.93 9.95 -6.37
C PHE A 224 9.66 8.77 -6.99
N THR A 225 10.38 8.01 -6.18
CA THR A 225 11.05 6.79 -6.61
C THR A 225 10.51 5.61 -5.81
N VAL A 226 10.16 4.53 -6.52
CA VAL A 226 9.82 3.25 -5.91
C VAL A 226 10.97 2.29 -6.14
N HIS A 227 11.51 1.75 -5.05
CA HIS A 227 12.46 0.66 -5.08
C HIS A 227 11.76 -0.65 -4.73
N CYS A 228 11.73 -1.59 -5.67
CA CYS A 228 11.21 -2.93 -5.47
C CYS A 228 12.34 -3.88 -5.09
N THR A 229 12.12 -4.61 -3.99
CA THR A 229 12.96 -5.74 -3.61
C THR A 229 12.12 -7.01 -3.59
N SER A 230 12.52 -7.99 -4.40
CA SER A 230 11.90 -9.31 -4.46
C SER A 230 12.83 -10.35 -3.84
N SER A 231 12.27 -11.26 -3.05
CA SER A 231 13.00 -12.43 -2.56
C SER A 231 12.53 -13.66 -3.34
N SER A 232 13.29 -14.09 -4.35
CA SER A 232 13.01 -15.33 -5.07
C SER A 232 13.68 -16.50 -4.34
N SER A 233 12.89 -17.47 -3.87
CA SER A 233 13.41 -18.75 -3.39
C SER A 233 13.61 -19.68 -4.59
N SER A 234 14.74 -19.53 -5.28
CA SER A 234 15.20 -20.50 -6.28
C SER A 234 15.64 -21.78 -5.57
N SER A 235 15.26 -22.95 -6.09
CA SER A 235 15.54 -24.29 -5.56
C SER A 235 17.03 -24.69 -5.51
N SER A 236 17.94 -23.74 -5.74
CA SER A 236 19.38 -23.92 -5.86
C SER A 236 20.09 -22.88 -5.00
N SER A 237 20.23 -23.18 -3.71
CA SER A 237 21.18 -22.66 -2.67
C SER A 237 21.59 -21.18 -2.64
N SER A 238 21.00 -20.29 -3.43
CA SER A 238 21.37 -18.88 -3.57
C SER A 238 20.12 -18.03 -3.75
N LYS A 239 19.80 -17.21 -2.73
CA LYS A 239 18.72 -16.22 -2.80
C LYS A 239 19.17 -15.09 -3.71
N THR A 240 18.75 -15.07 -4.98
CA THR A 240 18.98 -13.94 -5.86
C THR A 240 17.98 -12.83 -5.49
N LYS A 241 18.48 -11.71 -4.98
CA LYS A 241 17.67 -10.52 -4.71
C LYS A 241 17.59 -9.70 -6.00
N SER A 242 16.42 -9.64 -6.62
CA SER A 242 16.18 -8.73 -7.75
C SER A 242 15.87 -7.34 -7.21
N TYR A 243 16.58 -6.34 -7.72
CA TYR A 243 16.38 -4.92 -7.40
C TYR A 243 15.89 -4.20 -8.65
N ARG A 244 14.76 -3.51 -8.55
CA ARG A 244 14.24 -2.63 -9.61
C ARG A 244 13.87 -1.28 -9.01
N SER A 245 14.17 -0.21 -9.72
CA SER A 245 13.78 1.14 -9.34
C SER A 245 13.03 1.81 -10.49
N SER A 246 11.97 2.53 -10.17
CA SER A 246 11.20 3.32 -11.12
C SER A 246 10.85 4.66 -10.50
N SER A 247 10.84 5.71 -11.32
CA SER A 247 10.44 7.04 -10.88
C SER A 247 9.05 7.39 -11.41
N PHE A 248 8.31 8.18 -10.67
CA PHE A 248 6.99 8.64 -11.06
C PHE A 248 6.72 10.05 -10.54
N CYS A 249 5.78 10.74 -11.19
CA CYS A 249 5.21 11.98 -10.69
C CYS A 249 3.70 11.84 -10.49
N ILE A 250 3.16 12.67 -9.60
CA ILE A 250 1.73 12.75 -9.33
C ILE A 250 1.18 13.90 -10.16
N THR A 251 0.19 13.62 -11.00
CA THR A 251 -0.53 14.59 -11.84
C THR A 251 -2.02 14.58 -11.49
N ASP A 252 -2.81 15.46 -12.10
CA ASP A 252 -4.26 15.46 -11.92
C ASP A 252 -4.93 14.18 -12.45
N ALA A 253 -4.30 13.54 -13.46
CA ALA A 253 -4.71 12.25 -14.02
C ALA A 253 -4.13 11.03 -13.25
N GLY A 254 -3.62 11.26 -12.04
CA GLY A 254 -3.02 10.25 -11.16
C GLY A 254 -1.51 10.08 -11.38
N VAL A 255 -1.01 8.86 -11.18
CA VAL A 255 0.43 8.57 -11.30
C VAL A 255 0.88 8.40 -12.75
N GLU A 256 1.98 9.05 -13.10
CA GLU A 256 2.71 8.90 -14.36
C GLU A 256 4.15 8.44 -14.09
N PHE A 257 4.50 7.26 -14.61
CA PHE A 257 5.85 6.72 -14.53
C PHE A 257 6.77 7.35 -15.60
N ILE A 258 8.03 7.55 -15.25
CA ILE A 258 9.09 8.19 -16.06
C ILE A 258 10.12 7.15 -16.45
#